data_AF-Q4Q6P6-F1
#
_entry.id   AF-Q4Q6P6-F1
#
_cell.length_a   1.000
_cell.length_b   1.000
_cell.length_c   1.000
_cell.angle_alpha   90.00
_cell.angle_beta   90.00
_cell.angle_gamma   90.00
#
_symmetry.space_group_name_H-M   'P 1'
#
loop_
_entity.id
_entity.type
_entity.pdbx_description
1 polymer ?
#
loop_
_entity_poly.entity_id
_entity_poly.type
_entity_poly.pdbx_seq_one_letter_code
_entity_poly.pdbx_strand_id
1 'polypeptide(L)'
;MDKVLAYLQGALLDQYLELLPSRWSALLPRLAKLTQRLHAVTDLTTVDELDSAVEDGFRLATTLLRAEHGIYQEGVTLFDGLSQASDLVRHTWRLLANDVLAELAAKELMLAHWKAAVATITADTLRVYSHALLVHARVTTARVHHLMALLREEEAG
;
A
#
# COMPACT_ATOMS: atom_id res chain seq x y z
N MET A 1 -14.73 14.85 -16.94
CA MET A 1 -14.11 13.59 -16.47
C MET A 1 -12.62 13.82 -16.14
N ASP A 2 -12.03 14.96 -16.54
CA ASP A 2 -10.70 15.47 -16.15
C ASP A 2 -10.20 15.19 -14.74
N LYS A 3 -11.01 15.48 -13.69
CA LYS A 3 -10.59 15.24 -12.30
C LYS A 3 -10.26 13.77 -12.02
N VAL A 4 -11.01 12.86 -12.65
CA VAL A 4 -10.83 11.42 -12.49
C VAL A 4 -9.58 10.97 -13.23
N LEU A 5 -9.35 11.45 -14.46
CA LEU A 5 -8.12 11.18 -15.20
C LEU A 5 -6.88 11.71 -14.45
N ALA A 6 -6.97 12.91 -13.87
CA ALA A 6 -5.91 13.50 -13.06
C ALA A 6 -5.61 12.66 -11.81
N TYR A 7 -6.64 12.14 -11.14
CA TYR A 7 -6.49 11.21 -10.02
C TYR A 7 -5.83 9.89 -10.46
N LEU A 8 -6.29 9.27 -11.56
CA LEU A 8 -5.71 8.02 -12.06
C LEU A 8 -4.22 8.18 -12.38
N GLN A 9 -3.83 9.29 -12.98
CA GLN A 9 -2.43 9.61 -13.24
C GLN A 9 -1.66 9.91 -11.94
N GLY A 10 -2.04 10.97 -11.23
CA GLY A 10 -1.23 11.50 -10.13
C GLY A 10 -1.29 10.67 -8.86
N ALA A 11 -2.43 10.05 -8.54
CA ALA A 11 -2.61 9.28 -7.31
C ALA A 11 -2.35 7.79 -7.52
N LEU A 12 -2.90 7.17 -8.57
CA LEU A 12 -2.71 5.72 -8.76
C LEU A 12 -1.40 5.38 -9.47
N LEU A 13 -1.05 6.03 -10.57
CA LEU A 13 0.22 5.72 -11.27
C LEU A 13 1.41 6.28 -10.49
N ASP A 14 1.48 7.60 -10.33
CA ASP A 14 2.69 8.26 -9.84
C ASP A 14 2.91 8.02 -8.33
N GLN A 15 1.83 8.02 -7.54
CA GLN A 15 1.94 7.81 -6.09
C GLN A 15 1.84 6.34 -5.69
N TYR A 16 0.72 5.67 -5.98
CA TYR A 16 0.47 4.32 -5.47
C TYR A 16 1.35 3.24 -6.12
N LEU A 17 1.61 3.33 -7.43
CA LEU A 17 2.39 2.32 -8.16
C LEU A 17 3.88 2.63 -8.30
N GLU A 18 4.31 3.87 -8.03
CA GLU A 18 5.71 4.27 -8.16
C GLU A 18 6.30 4.79 -6.83
N LEU A 19 5.79 5.89 -6.28
CA LEU A 19 6.37 6.51 -5.09
C LEU A 19 6.25 5.66 -3.82
N LEU A 20 5.05 5.17 -3.49
CA LEU A 20 4.82 4.43 -2.25
C LEU A 20 5.59 3.10 -2.18
N PRO A 21 5.68 2.30 -3.26
CA PRO A 21 6.55 1.11 -3.30
C PRO A 21 8.01 1.44 -2.97
N SER A 22 8.55 2.57 -3.45
CA SER A 22 9.92 2.99 -3.13
C SER A 22 10.12 3.34 -1.65
N ARG A 23 9.10 3.91 -1.00
CA ARG A 23 9.12 4.20 0.43
C ARG A 23 9.04 2.93 1.27
N TRP A 24 8.21 1.97 0.84
CA TRP A 24 8.15 0.65 1.46
C TRP A 24 9.47 -0.11 1.30
N SER A 25 10.10 -0.07 0.13
CA SER A 25 11.36 -0.79 -0.12
C SER A 25 12.52 -0.24 0.71
N ALA A 26 12.49 1.04 1.05
CA ALA A 26 13.44 1.63 2.00
C ALA A 26 13.14 1.26 3.47
N LEU A 27 11.86 1.21 3.85
CA LEU A 27 11.44 0.98 5.24
C LEU A 27 11.57 -0.49 5.68
N LEU A 28 11.06 -1.43 4.87
CA LEU A 28 10.89 -2.83 5.27
C LEU A 28 12.21 -3.53 5.64
N PRO A 29 13.31 -3.40 4.85
CA PRO A 29 14.57 -4.02 5.22
C PRO A 29 15.14 -3.46 6.52
N ARG A 30 14.99 -2.16 6.75
CA ARG A 30 15.42 -1.50 8.00
C ARG A 30 14.63 -2.03 9.19
N LEU A 31 13.30 -2.10 9.07
CA LEU A 31 12.43 -2.60 10.14
C LEU A 31 12.69 -4.08 10.45
N ALA A 32 12.88 -4.92 9.42
CA ALA A 32 13.24 -6.32 9.57
C ALA A 32 14.57 -6.49 10.30
N LYS A 33 15.60 -5.73 9.90
CA LYS A 33 16.91 -5.73 10.55
C LYS A 33 16.84 -5.30 12.01
N LEU A 34 16.07 -4.25 12.31
CA LEU A 34 15.88 -3.78 13.69
C LEU A 34 15.16 -4.84 14.55
N THR A 35 14.11 -5.45 14.02
CA THR A 35 13.37 -6.54 14.69
C THR A 35 14.31 -7.71 15.01
N GLN A 36 15.13 -8.14 14.06
CA GLN A 36 16.10 -9.23 14.27
C GLN A 36 17.18 -8.87 15.28
N ARG A 37 17.65 -7.61 15.29
CA ARG A 37 18.64 -7.16 16.27
C ARG A 37 18.07 -7.17 17.69
N LEU A 38 16.81 -6.79 17.85
CA LEU A 38 16.13 -6.83 19.14
C LEU A 38 16.12 -8.24 19.75
N HIS A 39 16.01 -9.29 18.93
CA HIS A 39 16.10 -10.68 19.39
C HIS A 39 17.50 -11.12 19.83
N ALA A 40 18.54 -10.50 19.28
CA ALA A 40 19.92 -10.93 19.49
C ALA A 40 20.63 -10.20 20.65
N VAL A 41 20.07 -9.08 21.11
CA VAL A 41 20.69 -8.24 22.14
C VAL A 41 20.19 -8.65 23.52
N THR A 42 21.12 -8.82 24.46
CA THR A 42 20.85 -9.12 25.87
C THR A 42 21.12 -7.93 26.81
N ASP A 43 21.75 -6.88 26.30
CA ASP A 43 22.04 -5.66 27.05
C ASP A 43 20.80 -4.75 27.14
N LEU A 44 20.36 -4.44 28.37
CA LEU A 44 19.12 -3.73 28.66
C LEU A 44 19.08 -2.31 28.07
N THR A 45 20.19 -1.55 28.14
CA THR A 45 20.23 -0.18 27.59
C THR A 45 20.10 -0.17 26.06
N THR A 46 20.72 -1.14 25.40
CA THR A 46 20.64 -1.29 23.95
C THR A 46 19.26 -1.83 23.51
N VAL A 47 18.55 -2.58 24.37
CA VAL A 47 17.19 -3.07 24.11
C VAL A 47 16.19 -1.91 24.04
N ASP A 48 16.22 -0.97 24.98
CA ASP A 48 15.28 0.16 25.00
C ASP A 48 15.41 1.06 23.75
N GLU A 49 16.64 1.32 23.30
CA GLU A 49 16.90 2.09 22.07
C GLU A 49 16.39 1.35 20.82
N LEU A 50 16.59 0.04 20.77
CA LEU A 50 16.14 -0.79 19.65
C LEU A 50 14.62 -0.90 19.61
N ASP A 51 13.97 -1.05 20.76
CA ASP A 51 12.51 -1.11 20.86
C ASP A 51 11.87 0.20 20.38
N SER A 52 12.41 1.35 20.82
CA SER A 52 11.98 2.66 20.31
C SER A 52 12.19 2.78 18.80
N ALA A 53 13.30 2.30 18.26
CA ALA A 53 13.58 2.34 16.82
C ALA A 53 12.64 1.43 16.00
N VAL A 54 12.23 0.28 16.55
CA VAL A 54 11.23 -0.61 15.95
C VAL A 54 9.86 0.05 15.94
N GLU A 55 9.45 0.64 17.06
CA GLU A 55 8.16 1.34 17.17
C GLU A 55 8.07 2.52 16.19
N ASP A 56 9.14 3.31 16.05
CA ASP A 56 9.21 4.38 15.05
C ASP A 56 9.11 3.84 13.62
N GLY A 57 9.69 2.67 13.33
CA GLY A 57 9.51 2.00 12.05
C GLY A 57 8.06 1.62 11.78
N PHE A 58 7.32 1.11 12.77
CA PHE A 58 5.89 0.84 12.64
C PHE A 58 5.05 2.11 12.52
N ARG A 59 5.46 3.21 13.16
CA ARG A 59 4.81 4.52 13.00
C ARG A 59 4.94 5.04 11.57
N LEU A 60 6.11 4.88 10.96
CA LEU A 60 6.32 5.19 9.54
C LEU A 60 5.47 4.27 8.65
N ALA A 61 5.44 2.97 8.92
CA ALA A 61 4.61 2.02 8.18
C ALA A 61 3.12 2.40 8.22
N THR A 62 2.63 2.81 9.39
CA THR A 62 1.26 3.30 9.58
C THR A 62 0.99 4.57 8.77
N THR A 63 1.97 5.45 8.64
CA THR A 63 1.85 6.67 7.83
C THR A 63 1.76 6.34 6.34
N LEU A 64 2.55 5.37 5.85
CA LEU A 64 2.47 4.89 4.47
C LEU A 64 1.14 4.21 4.19
N LEU A 65 0.66 3.33 5.08
CA LEU A 65 -0.67 2.72 4.97
C LEU A 65 -1.79 3.77 4.89
N ARG A 66 -1.72 4.81 5.73
CA ARG A 66 -2.71 5.88 5.71
C ARG A 66 -2.70 6.64 4.38
N ALA A 67 -1.54 6.83 3.76
CA ALA A 67 -1.45 7.44 2.44
C ALA A 67 -2.13 6.56 1.37
N GLU A 68 -1.89 5.24 1.39
CA GLU A 68 -2.56 4.30 0.47
C GLU A 68 -4.08 4.27 0.67
N HIS A 69 -4.55 4.28 1.91
CA HIS A 69 -5.97 4.41 2.23
C HIS A 69 -6.57 5.73 1.73
N GLY A 70 -5.83 6.83 1.88
CA GLY A 70 -6.25 8.14 1.36
C GLY A 70 -6.48 8.11 -0.14
N ILE A 71 -5.56 7.50 -0.90
CA ILE A 71 -5.70 7.30 -2.35
C ILE A 71 -6.96 6.48 -2.64
N TYR A 72 -7.13 5.33 -1.98
CA TYR A 72 -8.33 4.49 -2.16
C TYR A 72 -9.64 5.25 -1.90
N GLN A 73 -9.73 5.98 -0.77
CA GLN A 73 -10.92 6.73 -0.38
C GLN A 73 -11.23 7.88 -1.35
N GLU A 74 -10.20 8.58 -1.82
CA GLU A 74 -10.34 9.61 -2.85
C GLU A 74 -10.91 9.01 -4.14
N GLY A 75 -10.36 7.88 -4.59
CA GLY A 75 -10.86 7.16 -5.76
C GLY A 75 -12.32 6.74 -5.62
N VAL A 76 -12.71 6.14 -4.49
CA VAL A 76 -14.11 5.75 -4.24
C VAL A 76 -15.02 6.98 -4.32
N THR A 77 -14.64 8.08 -3.67
CA THR A 77 -15.42 9.32 -3.66
C THR A 77 -15.59 9.90 -5.08
N LEU A 78 -14.52 9.91 -5.88
CA LEU A 78 -14.53 10.44 -7.24
C LEU A 78 -15.41 9.61 -8.17
N PHE A 79 -15.32 8.28 -8.09
CA PHE A 79 -16.05 7.38 -8.97
C PHE A 79 -17.50 7.13 -8.54
N ASP A 80 -17.82 7.23 -7.25
CA ASP A 80 -19.22 7.24 -6.80
C ASP A 80 -19.95 8.50 -7.30
N GLY A 81 -19.23 9.60 -7.47
CA GLY A 81 -19.72 10.82 -8.13
C GLY A 81 -20.00 10.66 -9.64
N LEU A 82 -19.53 9.59 -10.28
CA LEU A 82 -19.75 9.30 -11.71
C LEU A 82 -20.99 8.44 -11.93
N SER A 83 -22.14 8.84 -11.38
CA SER A 83 -23.40 8.07 -11.50
C SER A 83 -23.87 7.86 -12.94
N GLN A 84 -23.44 8.73 -13.87
CA GLN A 84 -23.79 8.67 -15.29
C GLN A 84 -22.77 7.92 -16.16
N ALA A 85 -21.64 7.47 -15.60
CA ALA A 85 -20.64 6.75 -16.37
C ALA A 85 -21.17 5.41 -16.91
N SER A 86 -20.60 4.91 -18.00
CA SER A 86 -20.95 3.62 -18.59
C SER A 86 -20.82 2.47 -17.60
N ASP A 87 -21.63 1.42 -17.77
CA ASP A 87 -21.54 0.20 -16.95
C ASP A 87 -20.15 -0.43 -17.00
N LEU A 88 -19.49 -0.35 -18.16
CA LEU A 88 -18.14 -0.86 -18.35
C LEU A 88 -17.12 -0.09 -17.50
N VAL A 89 -17.13 1.25 -17.53
CA VAL A 89 -16.24 2.08 -16.69
C VAL A 89 -16.48 1.80 -15.22
N ARG A 90 -17.74 1.76 -14.77
CA ARG A 90 -18.08 1.48 -13.37
C ARG A 90 -17.61 0.09 -12.94
N HIS A 91 -17.81 -0.92 -13.77
CA HIS A 91 -17.37 -2.29 -13.49
C HIS A 91 -15.85 -2.38 -13.40
N THR A 92 -15.13 -1.81 -14.37
CA THR A 92 -13.66 -1.80 -14.40
C THR A 92 -13.07 -1.07 -13.18
N TRP A 93 -13.66 0.07 -12.80
CA TRP A 93 -13.28 0.76 -11.56
C TRP A 93 -13.52 -0.11 -10.32
N ARG A 94 -14.71 -0.72 -10.16
CA ARG A 94 -14.99 -1.56 -8.99
C ARG A 94 -14.01 -2.72 -8.86
N LEU A 95 -13.63 -3.36 -9.96
CA LEU A 95 -12.62 -4.41 -9.94
C LEU A 95 -11.27 -3.86 -9.45
N LEU A 96 -10.82 -2.72 -9.99
CA LEU A 96 -9.58 -2.08 -9.56
C LEU A 96 -9.62 -1.68 -8.08
N ALA A 97 -10.71 -1.09 -7.62
CA ALA A 97 -10.90 -0.67 -6.23
C ALA A 97 -10.89 -1.87 -5.27
N ASN A 98 -11.53 -2.99 -5.64
CA ASN A 98 -11.49 -4.22 -4.85
C ASN A 98 -10.08 -4.80 -4.77
N ASP A 99 -9.31 -4.72 -5.85
CA ASP A 99 -7.92 -5.17 -5.85
C ASP A 99 -7.03 -4.29 -4.95
N VAL A 100 -7.20 -2.96 -4.99
CA VAL A 100 -6.51 -2.04 -4.07
C VAL A 100 -6.89 -2.35 -2.61
N LEU A 101 -8.17 -2.56 -2.33
CA LEU A 101 -8.64 -2.89 -0.98
C LEU A 101 -8.09 -4.22 -0.47
N ALA A 102 -8.00 -5.23 -1.35
CA ALA A 102 -7.43 -6.53 -1.00
C ALA A 102 -5.93 -6.43 -0.66
N GLU A 103 -5.17 -5.64 -1.43
CA GLU A 103 -3.75 -5.37 -1.13
C GLU A 103 -3.60 -4.62 0.20
N LEU A 104 -4.41 -3.58 0.44
CA LEU A 104 -4.43 -2.84 1.71
C LEU A 104 -4.69 -3.77 2.91
N ALA A 105 -5.75 -4.57 2.84
CA ALA A 105 -6.11 -5.50 3.93
C ALA A 105 -5.00 -6.53 4.20
N ALA A 106 -4.36 -7.04 3.15
CA ALA A 106 -3.22 -7.94 3.29
C ALA A 106 -2.04 -7.24 3.99
N LYS A 107 -1.71 -6.01 3.60
CA LYS A 107 -0.63 -5.24 4.23
C LYS A 107 -0.90 -4.96 5.70
N GLU A 108 -2.12 -4.53 6.02
CA GLU A 108 -2.55 -4.27 7.40
C GLU A 108 -2.43 -5.50 8.28
N LEU A 109 -2.92 -6.65 7.80
CA LEU A 109 -2.85 -7.91 8.53
C LEU A 109 -1.40 -8.31 8.81
N MET A 110 -0.54 -8.26 7.80
CA MET A 110 0.88 -8.63 7.94
C MET A 110 1.62 -7.69 8.90
N LEU A 111 1.41 -6.38 8.80
CA LEU A 111 2.04 -5.40 9.68
C LEU A 111 1.52 -5.48 11.11
N ALA A 112 0.22 -5.70 11.30
CA ALA A 112 -0.37 -5.89 12.62
C ALA A 112 0.17 -7.17 13.29
N HIS A 113 0.24 -8.27 12.54
CA HIS A 113 0.82 -9.51 13.03
C HIS A 113 2.31 -9.35 13.36
N TRP A 114 3.08 -8.72 12.46
CA TRP A 114 4.49 -8.43 12.72
C TRP A 114 4.65 -7.62 14.00
N LYS A 115 3.91 -6.51 14.15
CA LYS A 115 3.97 -5.68 15.36
C LYS A 115 3.63 -6.46 16.64
N ALA A 116 2.58 -7.29 16.60
CA ALA A 116 2.18 -8.10 17.75
C ALA A 116 3.19 -9.22 18.08
N ALA A 117 3.89 -9.75 17.07
CA ALA A 117 4.86 -10.81 17.20
C ALA A 117 6.31 -10.31 17.19
N VAL A 118 6.56 -9.02 17.47
CA VAL A 118 7.92 -8.43 17.38
C VAL A 118 8.96 -9.25 18.13
N ALA A 119 8.63 -9.83 19.29
CA ALA A 119 9.56 -10.61 20.11
C ALA A 119 9.78 -12.06 19.64
N THR A 120 8.93 -12.61 18.77
CA THR A 120 8.91 -14.04 18.42
C THR A 120 8.91 -14.33 16.92
N ILE A 121 8.71 -13.31 16.08
CA ILE A 121 8.64 -13.45 14.63
C ILE A 121 9.97 -13.94 14.06
N THR A 122 9.92 -14.96 13.19
CA THR A 122 11.13 -15.55 12.61
C THR A 122 11.70 -14.71 11.48
N ALA A 123 13.00 -14.83 11.24
CA ALA A 123 13.67 -14.20 10.10
C ALA A 123 13.04 -14.57 8.74
N ASP A 124 12.57 -15.82 8.59
CA ASP A 124 11.92 -16.27 7.36
C ASP A 124 10.54 -15.63 7.18
N THR A 125 9.75 -15.51 8.26
CA THR A 125 8.48 -14.78 8.23
C THR A 125 8.70 -13.32 7.83
N LEU A 126 9.72 -12.66 8.39
CA LEU A 126 10.08 -11.28 8.02
C LEU A 126 10.44 -11.13 6.55
N ARG A 127 11.16 -12.11 5.99
CA ARG A 127 11.54 -12.12 4.57
C ARG A 127 10.30 -12.28 3.67
N VAL A 128 9.38 -13.18 4.04
CA VAL A 128 8.11 -13.38 3.33
C VAL A 128 7.25 -12.12 3.39
N TYR A 129 7.09 -11.52 4.58
CA TYR A 129 6.30 -10.29 4.75
C TYR A 129 6.91 -9.12 3.98
N SER A 130 8.22 -8.93 4.07
CA SER A 130 8.91 -7.86 3.33
C SER A 130 8.71 -8.00 1.82
N HIS A 131 8.71 -9.22 1.29
CA HIS A 131 8.42 -9.46 -0.12
C HIS A 131 6.95 -9.18 -0.44
N ALA A 132 6.02 -9.78 0.32
CA ALA A 132 4.59 -9.65 0.06
C ALA A 132 4.09 -8.20 0.16
N LEU A 133 4.61 -7.41 1.10
CA LEU A 133 4.26 -5.99 1.26
C LEU A 133 4.74 -5.10 0.09
N LEU A 134 5.71 -5.55 -0.69
CA LEU A 134 6.24 -4.82 -1.85
C LEU A 134 5.56 -5.20 -3.16
N VAL A 135 5.05 -6.42 -3.25
CA VAL A 135 4.44 -6.92 -4.48
C VAL A 135 2.98 -6.46 -4.54
N HIS A 136 2.70 -5.46 -5.37
CA HIS A 136 1.35 -5.08 -5.76
C HIS A 136 0.82 -6.05 -6.83
N ALA A 137 0.54 -7.30 -6.44
CA ALA A 137 0.24 -8.36 -7.39
C ALA A 137 -1.03 -8.08 -8.23
N ARG A 138 -2.01 -7.39 -7.64
CA ARG A 138 -3.35 -7.23 -8.22
C ARG A 138 -3.56 -5.90 -8.96
N VAL A 139 -2.77 -4.88 -8.60
CA VAL A 139 -2.90 -3.52 -9.14
C VAL A 139 -1.72 -3.22 -10.05
N THR A 140 -1.97 -3.05 -11.34
CA THR A 140 -0.91 -2.85 -12.35
C THR A 140 -1.13 -1.59 -13.16
N THR A 141 -0.05 -1.00 -13.66
CA THR A 141 -0.06 0.16 -14.56
C THR A 141 -0.96 -0.09 -15.77
N ALA A 142 -0.93 -1.30 -16.34
CA ALA A 142 -1.77 -1.67 -17.49
C ALA A 142 -3.27 -1.58 -17.18
N ARG A 143 -3.70 -1.99 -15.99
CA ARG A 143 -5.11 -1.90 -15.57
C ARG A 143 -5.57 -0.46 -15.37
N VAL A 144 -4.70 0.38 -14.80
CA VAL A 144 -4.99 1.81 -14.63
C VAL A 144 -5.08 2.50 -15.99
N HIS A 145 -4.13 2.24 -16.90
CA HIS A 145 -4.17 2.76 -18.27
C HIS A 145 -5.42 2.30 -19.04
N HIS A 146 -5.84 1.05 -18.87
CA HIS A 146 -7.07 0.55 -19.49
C HIS A 146 -8.30 1.35 -19.01
N LEU A 147 -8.42 1.59 -17.71
CA LEU A 147 -9.51 2.42 -17.18
C LEU A 147 -9.47 3.86 -17.71
N MET A 148 -8.28 4.45 -17.84
CA MET A 148 -8.11 5.78 -18.43
C MET A 148 -8.53 5.82 -19.91
N ALA A 149 -8.24 4.76 -20.67
CA ALA A 149 -8.65 4.66 -22.07
C ALA A 149 -10.18 4.62 -22.20
N LEU A 150 -10.85 3.78 -21.40
CA LEU A 150 -12.31 3.70 -21.39
C LEU A 150 -12.97 5.05 -21.05
N LEU A 151 -12.43 5.78 -20.08
CA LEU A 151 -12.95 7.11 -19.72
C LEU A 151 -12.80 8.12 -20.87
N ARG A 152 -11.70 8.07 -21.63
CA ARG A 152 -11.48 8.96 -22.78
C ARG A 152 -12.37 8.62 -23.96
N GLU A 153 -12.62 7.34 -24.20
CA GLU A 153 -13.58 6.89 -25.22
C GLU A 153 -14.99 7.37 -24.89
N GLU A 154 -15.36 7.34 -23.60
CA GLU A 154 -16.65 7.84 -23.13
C GLU A 154 -16.80 9.37 -23.21
N GLU A 155 -15.70 10.14 -23.09
CA GLU A 155 -15.73 11.60 -23.35
C GLU A 155 -15.87 11.95 -24.84
N ALA A 156 -15.46 11.04 -25.74
CA ALA A 156 -15.41 11.30 -27.18
C ALA A 156 -16.68 10.86 -27.94
N GLY A 157 -17.54 10.04 -27.31
CA GLY A 157 -18.81 9.54 -27.87
C GLY A 157 -20.02 10.33 -27.40
#